data_AF-A0A2T6NCG0-F1
#
_entry.id   AF-A0A2T6NCG0-F1
#
_cell.length_a   1.000
_cell.length_b   1.000
_cell.length_c   1.000
_cell.angle_alpha   90.00
_cell.angle_beta   90.00
_cell.angle_gamma   90.00
#
_symmetry.space_group_name_H-M   'P 1'
#
loop_
_entity.id
_entity.type
_entity.pdbx_description
1 polymer ?
#
loop_
_entity_poly.entity_id
_entity_poly.type
_entity_poly.pdbx_seq_one_letter_code
_entity_poly.pdbx_strand_id
1 'polypeptide(L)'
;MAYEPFDPALPDPSTENGTQAFDSTRKNLLAIRDGLIRNGGYPGWNSEAQNSDGTTPPTDPDQMDQIVYSRGVERIKLVYTWGTTGGEEGNAVEITSYYSADSGGLYEPLGGVDYPLGKVTNIFDANGGWLAEVWS
;
A
#
# COMPACT_ATOMS: atom_id res chain seq x y z
N MET A 1 -15.61 -15.76 -9.30
CA MET A 1 -16.21 -15.81 -7.95
C MET A 1 -16.34 -14.39 -7.47
N ALA A 2 -17.50 -14.01 -6.93
CA ALA A 2 -17.65 -12.70 -6.28
C ALA A 2 -16.76 -12.67 -5.02
N TYR A 3 -16.11 -11.53 -4.80
CA TYR A 3 -15.21 -11.34 -3.66
C TYR A 3 -16.03 -10.99 -2.41
N GLU A 4 -15.73 -11.64 -1.30
CA GLU A 4 -16.31 -11.31 0.01
C GLU A 4 -15.37 -10.32 0.71
N PRO A 5 -15.80 -9.08 0.98
CA PRO A 5 -14.98 -8.07 1.65
C PRO A 5 -14.72 -8.45 3.12
N PHE A 6 -13.65 -7.90 3.69
CA PHE A 6 -13.44 -7.97 5.14
C PHE A 6 -14.59 -7.23 5.85
N ASP A 7 -15.22 -7.91 6.80
CA ASP A 7 -16.31 -7.35 7.60
C ASP A 7 -15.87 -7.22 9.07
N PRO A 8 -15.68 -5.99 9.58
CA PRO A 8 -15.30 -5.78 10.98
C PRO A 8 -16.40 -6.11 11.98
N ALA A 9 -17.66 -6.23 11.53
CA ALA A 9 -18.77 -6.63 12.38
C ALA A 9 -18.81 -8.16 12.59
N LEU A 10 -17.98 -8.91 11.86
CA LEU A 10 -17.90 -10.37 11.96
C LEU A 10 -16.55 -10.85 12.54
N PRO A 11 -16.54 -11.93 13.34
CA PRO A 11 -17.72 -12.68 13.78
C PRO A 11 -18.57 -11.94 14.83
N ASP A 12 -19.89 -12.02 14.70
CA ASP A 12 -20.85 -11.37 15.61
C ASP A 12 -21.31 -12.34 16.70
N PRO A 13 -20.92 -12.14 17.98
CA PRO A 13 -21.27 -13.05 19.07
C PRO A 13 -22.76 -13.03 19.43
N SER A 14 -23.53 -12.04 18.96
CA SER A 14 -24.96 -11.91 19.23
C SER A 14 -25.84 -12.66 18.22
N THR A 15 -25.31 -12.95 17.02
CA THR A 15 -26.07 -13.59 15.93
C THR A 15 -25.45 -14.87 15.36
N GLU A 16 -24.14 -15.08 15.53
CA GLU A 16 -23.45 -16.24 14.97
C GLU A 16 -23.25 -17.37 16.01
N ASN A 17 -23.58 -18.59 15.61
CA ASN A 17 -23.19 -19.79 16.36
C ASN A 17 -21.73 -20.17 16.07
N GLY A 18 -21.19 -21.13 16.81
CA GLY A 18 -19.76 -21.50 16.73
C GLY A 18 -19.28 -21.85 15.31
N THR A 19 -20.08 -22.56 14.51
CA THR A 19 -19.71 -22.89 13.13
C THR A 19 -19.68 -21.65 12.23
N GLN A 20 -20.68 -20.77 12.37
CA GLN A 20 -20.75 -19.51 11.63
C GLN A 20 -19.58 -18.59 11.97
N ALA A 21 -19.21 -18.51 13.25
CA ALA A 21 -18.06 -17.73 13.69
C ALA A 21 -16.73 -18.23 13.10
N PHE A 22 -16.55 -19.55 12.97
CA PHE A 22 -15.38 -20.12 12.31
C PHE A 22 -15.34 -19.81 10.81
N ASP A 23 -16.47 -19.87 10.12
CA ASP A 23 -16.55 -19.53 8.70
C ASP A 23 -16.31 -18.04 8.45
N SER A 24 -16.88 -17.17 9.28
CA SER A 24 -16.67 -15.72 9.22
C SER A 24 -15.21 -15.34 9.51
N THR A 25 -14.60 -15.98 10.52
CA THR A 25 -13.16 -15.84 10.80
C THR A 25 -12.33 -16.30 9.60
N ARG A 26 -12.65 -17.46 9.01
CA ARG A 26 -11.96 -17.98 7.83
C ARG A 26 -12.07 -17.02 6.65
N LYS A 27 -13.26 -16.45 6.39
CA LYS A 27 -13.47 -15.45 5.33
C LYS A 27 -12.65 -14.19 5.57
N ASN A 28 -12.63 -13.66 6.79
CA ASN A 28 -11.82 -12.49 7.15
C ASN A 28 -10.30 -12.76 7.03
N LEU A 29 -9.83 -13.95 7.42
CA LEU A 29 -8.42 -14.33 7.24
C LEU A 29 -8.04 -14.49 5.77
N LEU A 30 -8.93 -15.02 4.92
CA LEU A 30 -8.72 -15.08 3.47
C LEU A 30 -8.70 -13.68 2.84
N ALA A 31 -9.58 -12.78 3.28
CA ALA A 31 -9.60 -11.38 2.85
C ALA A 31 -8.29 -10.65 3.22
N ILE A 32 -7.74 -10.92 4.41
CA ILE A 32 -6.44 -10.37 4.86
C ILE A 32 -5.28 -10.96 4.04
N ARG A 33 -5.26 -12.28 3.81
CA ARG A 33 -4.25 -12.95 2.98
C ARG A 33 -4.21 -12.39 1.57
N ASP A 34 -5.37 -12.12 0.98
CA ASP A 34 -5.45 -11.67 -0.41
C ASP A 34 -5.11 -10.16 -0.54
N GLY A 35 -5.18 -9.39 0.57
CA GLY A 35 -4.63 -8.03 0.66
C GLY A 35 -3.09 -7.95 0.61
N LEU A 36 -2.40 -9.06 0.88
CA LEU A 36 -0.93 -9.15 0.86
C LEU A 36 -0.36 -9.28 -0.56
N ILE A 37 -1.08 -9.93 -1.48
CA ILE A 37 -0.57 -10.29 -2.82
C ILE A 37 -0.61 -9.10 -3.80
N ARG A 38 -1.35 -8.03 -3.50
CA ARG A 38 -1.75 -7.02 -4.49
C ARG A 38 -1.28 -5.59 -4.21
N ASN A 39 -0.19 -5.42 -3.48
CA ASN A 39 0.52 -4.14 -3.38
C ASN A 39 -0.37 -2.94 -2.99
N GLY A 40 -1.08 -3.08 -1.86
CA GLY A 40 -1.57 -1.91 -1.12
C GLY A 40 -3.07 -1.64 -1.22
N GLY A 41 -3.80 -2.17 -0.25
CA GLY A 41 -5.20 -1.83 -0.03
C GLY A 41 -5.70 -2.53 1.22
N TYR A 42 -5.42 -1.95 2.39
CA TYR A 42 -6.02 -2.42 3.63
C TYR A 42 -7.53 -2.15 3.59
N PRO A 43 -8.39 -3.10 3.99
CA PRO A 43 -9.82 -2.83 4.14
C PRO A 43 -10.06 -1.59 5.01
N GLY A 44 -10.95 -0.69 4.55
CA GLY A 44 -11.25 0.57 5.23
C GLY A 44 -10.36 1.75 4.83
N TRP A 45 -9.45 1.58 3.87
CA TRP A 45 -8.69 2.66 3.25
C TRP A 45 -9.03 2.79 1.76
N ASN A 46 -9.37 4.00 1.32
CA ASN A 46 -9.51 4.30 -0.11
C ASN A 46 -8.12 4.54 -0.68
N SER A 47 -7.80 3.98 -1.85
CA SER A 47 -6.53 4.22 -2.55
C SER A 47 -6.75 5.00 -3.84
N GLU A 48 -5.85 5.94 -4.11
CA GLU A 48 -5.81 6.73 -5.33
C GLU A 48 -4.38 6.86 -5.82
N ALA A 49 -4.12 6.47 -7.08
CA ALA A 49 -2.86 6.76 -7.75
C ALA A 49 -2.92 8.19 -8.31
N GLN A 50 -1.83 8.94 -8.20
CA GLN A 50 -1.76 10.34 -8.62
C GLN A 50 -0.39 10.66 -9.24
N ASN A 51 -0.33 11.71 -10.04
CA ASN A 51 0.94 12.35 -10.40
C ASN A 51 1.52 13.11 -9.19
N SER A 52 2.72 13.66 -9.38
CA SER A 52 3.49 14.44 -8.40
C SER A 52 2.78 15.71 -7.91
N ASP A 53 1.76 16.21 -8.62
CA ASP A 53 0.90 17.30 -8.14
C ASP A 53 -0.09 16.88 -7.04
N GLY A 54 -0.24 15.57 -6.82
CA GLY A 54 -1.10 14.94 -5.83
C GLY A 54 -2.60 15.17 -6.00
N THR A 55 -3.04 15.51 -7.20
CA THR A 55 -4.47 15.75 -7.50
C THR A 55 -4.90 15.19 -8.84
N THR A 56 -3.98 14.99 -9.78
CA THR A 56 -4.31 14.46 -11.10
C THR A 56 -4.01 12.96 -11.20
N PRO A 57 -4.84 12.18 -11.92
CA PRO A 57 -4.56 10.78 -12.18
C PRO A 57 -3.25 10.58 -12.98
N PRO A 58 -2.56 9.44 -12.85
CA PRO A 58 -1.31 9.17 -13.52
C PRO A 58 -1.41 9.32 -15.04
N THR A 59 -0.41 9.94 -15.66
CA THR A 59 -0.33 10.02 -17.13
C THR A 59 0.02 8.66 -17.74
N ASP A 60 0.90 7.92 -17.06
CA ASP A 60 1.19 6.51 -17.35
C ASP A 60 0.64 5.65 -16.19
N PRO A 61 -0.35 4.77 -16.44
CA PRO A 61 -0.92 3.93 -15.39
C PRO A 61 0.08 2.90 -14.83
N ASP A 62 1.14 2.58 -15.55
CA ASP A 62 2.17 1.63 -15.10
C ASP A 62 3.31 2.34 -14.32
N GLN A 63 3.35 3.68 -14.35
CA GLN A 63 4.37 4.51 -13.68
C GLN A 63 3.75 5.72 -12.97
N MET A 64 2.99 5.50 -11.90
CA MET A 64 2.50 6.59 -11.07
C MET A 64 3.61 7.23 -10.23
N ASP A 65 3.49 8.54 -9.98
CA ASP A 65 4.41 9.25 -9.08
C ASP A 65 4.08 8.95 -7.60
N GLN A 66 2.80 8.76 -7.27
CA GLN A 66 2.39 8.44 -5.91
C GLN A 66 1.09 7.62 -5.80
N ILE A 67 0.93 6.92 -4.67
CA ILE A 67 -0.34 6.36 -4.21
C ILE A 67 -0.70 6.99 -2.87
N VAL A 68 -1.93 7.49 -2.75
CA VAL A 68 -2.48 8.00 -1.49
C VAL A 68 -3.56 7.05 -0.98
N TYR A 69 -3.37 6.55 0.22
CA TYR A 69 -4.39 5.86 1.01
C TYR A 69 -5.07 6.86 1.93
N SER A 70 -6.40 6.80 2.04
CA SER A 70 -7.18 7.68 2.90
C SER A 70 -8.20 6.94 3.75
N ARG A 71 -8.31 7.35 5.02
CA ARG A 71 -9.33 6.89 5.97
C ARG A 71 -9.71 8.02 6.93
N GLY A 72 -10.92 8.56 6.79
CA GLY A 72 -11.33 9.73 7.56
C GLY A 72 -10.37 10.91 7.31
N VAL A 73 -9.68 11.38 8.35
CA VAL A 73 -8.65 12.42 8.25
C VAL A 73 -7.23 11.86 8.04
N GLU A 74 -7.03 10.57 8.20
CA GLU A 74 -5.70 9.97 8.06
C GLU A 74 -5.36 9.77 6.58
N ARG A 75 -4.09 10.02 6.22
CA ARG A 75 -3.52 9.71 4.91
C ARG A 75 -2.21 8.96 5.07
N ILE A 76 -1.99 7.97 4.20
CA ILE A 76 -0.68 7.38 3.96
C ILE A 76 -0.34 7.67 2.51
N LYS A 77 0.85 8.18 2.23
CA LYS A 77 1.28 8.53 0.87
C LYS A 77 2.57 7.77 0.56
N LEU A 78 2.56 7.01 -0.53
CA LEU A 78 3.75 6.38 -1.11
C LEU A 78 4.19 7.20 -2.30
N VAL A 79 5.43 7.67 -2.33
CA VAL A 79 6.03 8.41 -3.44
C VAL A 79 7.06 7.51 -4.12
N TYR A 80 6.93 7.34 -5.43
CA TYR A 80 7.77 6.47 -6.24
C TYR A 80 8.82 7.30 -7.00
N THR A 81 10.04 6.80 -7.03
CA THR A 81 11.08 7.24 -7.96
C THR A 81 11.34 6.11 -8.94
N TRP A 82 11.29 6.42 -10.22
CA TRP A 82 11.49 5.46 -11.31
C TRP A 82 12.89 5.60 -11.90
N GLY A 83 13.54 4.46 -12.16
CA GLY A 83 14.82 4.42 -12.84
C GLY A 83 14.66 4.84 -14.30
N THR A 84 15.64 5.58 -14.81
CA THR A 84 15.56 6.17 -16.17
C THR A 84 16.61 5.64 -17.13
N THR A 85 17.56 4.82 -16.67
CA THR A 85 18.69 4.36 -17.50
C THR A 85 19.20 2.98 -17.12
N GLY A 86 19.77 2.23 -18.06
CA GLY A 86 20.39 0.94 -17.76
C GLY A 86 19.36 -0.09 -17.28
N GLY A 87 19.74 -0.98 -16.37
CA GLY A 87 18.83 -2.03 -15.90
C GLY A 87 17.67 -1.54 -15.03
N GLU A 88 17.77 -0.35 -14.43
CA GLU A 88 16.68 0.22 -13.63
C GLU A 88 15.60 0.91 -14.47
N GLU A 89 15.81 1.09 -15.79
CA GLU A 89 14.87 1.81 -16.65
C GLU A 89 13.47 1.21 -16.59
N GLY A 90 12.50 2.05 -16.23
CA GLY A 90 11.09 1.66 -16.10
C GLY A 90 10.73 0.86 -14.85
N ASN A 91 11.66 0.69 -13.91
CA ASN A 91 11.42 0.04 -12.62
C ASN A 91 11.44 1.06 -11.49
N ALA A 92 10.65 0.82 -10.43
CA ALA A 92 10.66 1.66 -9.23
C ALA A 92 11.96 1.40 -8.44
N VAL A 93 12.84 2.40 -8.39
CA VAL A 93 14.12 2.33 -7.68
C VAL A 93 14.03 2.77 -6.24
N GLU A 94 13.04 3.60 -5.91
CA GLU A 94 12.81 4.08 -4.55
C GLU A 94 11.31 4.28 -4.28
N ILE A 95 10.89 3.92 -3.07
CA ILE A 95 9.54 4.20 -2.56
C ILE A 95 9.68 4.85 -1.19
N THR A 96 9.15 6.07 -1.03
CA THR A 96 9.15 6.77 0.26
C THR A 96 7.73 6.92 0.79
N SER A 97 7.52 6.49 2.04
CA SER A 97 6.25 6.49 2.73
C SER A 97 6.11 7.69 3.64
N TYR A 98 4.93 8.31 3.66
CA TYR A 98 4.58 9.43 4.53
C TYR A 98 3.22 9.22 5.18
N TYR A 99 3.00 9.84 6.33
CA TYR A 99 1.75 9.85 7.07
C TYR A 99 1.26 11.28 7.29
N SER A 100 -0.05 11.46 7.30
CA SER A 100 -0.73 12.69 7.70
C SER A 100 -1.94 12.32 8.56
N ALA A 101 -2.11 13.03 9.68
CA ALA A 101 -3.30 12.92 10.53
C ALA A 101 -4.37 13.99 10.22
N ASP A 102 -4.11 14.89 9.27
CA ASP A 102 -4.86 16.13 9.06
C ASP A 102 -5.35 16.30 7.60
N SER A 103 -5.77 15.20 6.99
CA SER A 103 -6.30 15.12 5.62
C SER A 103 -5.30 15.56 4.55
N GLY A 104 -4.00 15.40 4.80
CA GLY A 104 -2.92 15.76 3.90
C GLY A 104 -2.41 17.20 4.04
N GLY A 105 -2.76 17.90 5.12
CA GLY A 105 -2.25 19.24 5.41
C GLY A 105 -0.74 19.23 5.72
N LEU A 106 -0.30 18.27 6.53
CA LEU A 106 1.10 18.00 6.82
C LEU A 106 1.42 16.51 6.64
N TYR A 107 2.45 16.22 5.84
CA TYR A 107 2.99 14.87 5.68
C TYR A 107 4.32 14.73 6.41
N GLU A 108 4.41 13.75 7.29
CA GLU A 108 5.62 13.36 8.01
C GLU A 108 6.14 12.04 7.43
N PRO A 109 7.46 11.88 7.22
CA PRO A 109 8.01 10.61 6.77
C PRO A 109 7.67 9.46 7.73
N LEU A 110 7.24 8.32 7.19
CA LEU A 110 6.99 7.08 7.95
C LEU A 110 8.30 6.34 8.24
N GLY A 111 9.36 7.04 8.64
CA GLY A 111 10.67 6.47 8.91
C GLY A 111 11.46 7.27 9.93
N GLY A 112 12.11 6.59 10.86
CA GLY A 112 12.94 7.19 11.90
C GLY A 112 14.04 6.24 12.34
N VAL A 113 14.95 6.71 13.21
CA VAL A 113 16.14 5.97 13.67
C VAL A 113 15.81 4.56 14.19
N ASP A 114 14.63 4.38 14.78
CA ASP A 114 14.19 3.12 15.40
C ASP A 114 13.25 2.27 14.51
N TYR A 115 12.70 2.84 13.43
CA TYR A 115 11.77 2.18 12.50
C TYR A 115 12.04 2.64 11.06
N PRO A 116 12.92 1.94 10.32
CA PRO A 116 13.35 2.31 8.97
C PRO A 116 12.32 1.99 7.87
N LEU A 117 11.03 1.91 8.22
CA LEU A 117 9.97 1.51 7.27
C LEU A 117 9.53 2.67 6.36
N GLY A 118 10.29 3.77 6.34
CA GLY A 118 9.92 5.00 5.64
C GLY A 118 10.41 5.06 4.22
N LYS A 119 11.47 4.32 3.89
CA LYS A 119 12.03 4.30 2.55
C LYS A 119 12.50 2.90 2.17
N VAL A 120 12.17 2.53 0.94
CA VAL A 120 12.57 1.29 0.28
C VAL A 120 13.41 1.65 -0.93
N THR A 121 14.59 1.07 -1.07
CA THR A 121 15.43 1.20 -2.26
C THR A 121 15.58 -0.16 -2.94
N ASN A 122 15.17 -0.26 -4.19
CA ASN A 122 15.37 -1.45 -5.02
C ASN A 122 16.68 -1.35 -5.80
N ILE A 123 17.43 -2.44 -5.82
CA ILE A 123 18.71 -2.55 -6.52
C ILE A 123 18.53 -3.51 -7.67
N PHE A 124 18.94 -3.09 -8.87
CA PHE A 124 18.86 -3.87 -10.10
C PHE A 124 20.28 -4.14 -10.66
N ASP A 125 20.42 -5.24 -11.40
CA ASP A 125 21.61 -5.48 -12.20
C ASP A 125 21.59 -4.67 -13.50
N ALA A 126 22.65 -4.74 -14.29
CA ALA A 126 22.76 -3.99 -15.54
C ALA A 126 21.74 -4.42 -16.63
N ASN A 127 21.09 -5.57 -16.48
CA ASN A 127 20.10 -6.11 -17.41
C ASN A 127 18.66 -5.92 -16.91
N GLY A 128 18.47 -5.29 -15.75
CA GLY A 128 17.17 -5.07 -15.12
C GLY A 128 16.63 -6.24 -14.33
N GLY A 129 17.48 -7.22 -14.01
CA GLY A 129 17.19 -8.21 -12.99
C GLY A 129 17.17 -7.55 -11.61
N TRP A 130 16.08 -7.72 -10.86
CA TRP A 130 16.04 -7.32 -9.45
C TRP A 130 17.06 -8.11 -8.63
N LEU A 131 17.88 -7.42 -7.84
CA LEU A 131 18.94 -8.01 -7.02
C LEU A 131 18.61 -8.02 -5.53
N ALA A 132 18.16 -6.88 -5.02
CA ALA A 132 17.93 -6.70 -3.59
C ALA A 132 17.01 -5.52 -3.31
N GLU A 133 16.53 -5.47 -2.07
CA GLU A 133 15.78 -4.35 -1.50
C GLU A 133 16.41 -3.94 -0.17
N VAL A 134 16.52 -2.63 0.07
CA VAL A 134 17.09 -2.04 1.29
C VAL A 134 16.07 -1.11 1.93
N TRP A 135 15.82 -1.30 3.23
CA TRP A 135 14.91 -0.48 4.04
C TRP A 135 15.71 0.52 4.89
N SER A 136 15.28 1.78 4.93
CA SER A 136 15.93 2.87 5.68
C SER A 136 14.96 3.89 6.24
#